data_AF-A0A1Q3K3H2-F1
#
_entry.id   AF-A0A1Q3K3H2-F1
#
_cell.length_a   1.000
_cell.length_b   1.000
_cell.length_c   1.000
_cell.angle_alpha   90.00
_cell.angle_beta   90.00
_cell.angle_gamma   90.00
#
_symmetry.space_group_name_H-M   'P 1'
#
loop_
_entity.id
_entity.type
_entity.pdbx_description
1 polymer ?
#
loop_
_entity_poly.entity_id
_entity_poly.type
_entity_poly.pdbx_seq_one_letter_code
_entity_poly.pdbx_strand_id
1 'polypeptide(L)'
;MRKLVAATVLVFGLALAGCQTVALPSLNLNTAVALNTVYGIENAYGVAVNAANAYKALPLCRTGTTPSATNICARRSVIERLQAAMLKAHLAVNNLVALQKAYPSVDITNALSAAQAALIVVQQILASGAR
;
A
#
# COMPACT_ATOMS: atom_id res chain seq x y z
N MET A 1 -7.07 35.33 44.92
CA MET A 1 -7.58 34.15 44.20
C MET A 1 -6.39 33.42 43.59
N ARG A 2 -5.63 32.61 44.34
CA ARG A 2 -5.81 31.15 44.56
C ARG A 2 -6.15 30.34 43.30
N LYS A 3 -5.07 29.74 42.75
CA LYS A 3 -4.88 28.30 42.46
C LYS A 3 -5.05 27.80 41.01
N LEU A 4 -3.94 27.14 40.58
CA LEU A 4 -3.80 25.96 39.71
C LEU A 4 -3.89 26.24 38.20
N VAL A 5 -2.78 26.36 37.46
CA VAL A 5 -1.73 25.36 37.13
C VAL A 5 -2.26 24.24 36.22
N ALA A 6 -1.64 24.18 35.04
CA ALA A 6 -1.48 23.02 34.15
C ALA A 6 -2.72 22.49 33.42
N ALA A 7 -2.99 23.04 32.24
CA ALA A 7 -3.69 22.36 31.14
C ALA A 7 -2.91 22.49 29.82
N THR A 8 -1.57 22.51 29.88
CA THR A 8 -0.67 22.64 28.72
C THR A 8 0.09 21.36 28.37
N VAL A 9 -0.43 20.20 28.76
CA VAL A 9 0.15 18.91 28.38
C VAL A 9 -0.98 18.04 27.84
N LEU A 10 -1.18 18.06 26.51
CA LEU A 10 -1.81 16.96 25.75
C LEU A 10 -1.83 17.21 24.21
N VAL A 11 -1.19 18.27 23.69
CA VAL A 11 -1.15 18.54 22.23
C VAL A 11 0.18 18.11 21.57
N PHE A 12 1.15 17.58 22.33
CA PHE A 12 2.44 17.12 21.80
C PHE A 12 2.51 15.61 21.49
N GLY A 13 1.36 14.93 21.36
CA GLY A 13 1.30 13.48 21.15
C GLY A 13 1.20 13.01 19.68
N LEU A 14 1.05 13.90 18.70
CA LEU A 14 0.94 13.51 17.27
C LEU A 14 2.06 14.08 16.38
N ALA A 15 3.13 14.61 16.98
CA ALA A 15 4.25 15.19 16.24
C ALA A 15 5.50 14.28 16.16
N LEU A 16 5.43 13.06 16.71
CA LEU A 16 6.57 12.10 16.73
C LEU A 16 6.22 10.68 16.24
N ALA A 17 5.21 10.52 15.38
CA ALA A 17 5.25 9.43 14.42
C ALA A 17 6.20 9.87 13.30
N GLY A 18 7.50 9.60 13.48
CA GLY A 18 8.63 10.16 12.72
C GLY A 18 8.40 10.25 11.22
N CYS A 19 8.98 11.20 10.49
CA CYS A 19 10.43 11.34 10.28
C CYS A 19 11.19 10.00 10.16
N GLN A 20 10.47 8.93 9.82
CA GLN A 20 11.03 7.75 9.22
C GLN A 20 11.20 8.21 7.78
N THR A 21 12.46 8.33 7.35
CA THR A 21 12.84 8.36 5.94
C THR A 21 11.72 7.79 5.09
N VAL A 22 11.13 8.60 4.21
CA VAL A 22 10.12 8.16 3.24
C VAL A 22 10.82 7.24 2.24
N ALA A 23 11.26 6.09 2.72
CA ALA A 23 11.27 4.88 1.96
C ALA A 23 9.80 4.71 1.59
N LEU A 24 9.49 4.85 0.30
CA LEU A 24 8.19 4.42 -0.19
C LEU A 24 7.89 3.07 0.45
N PRO A 25 6.67 2.84 0.97
CA PRO A 25 6.33 1.57 1.59
C PRO A 25 6.71 0.46 0.63
N SER A 26 7.86 -0.18 0.88
CA SER A 26 8.35 -1.26 0.06
C SER A 26 7.43 -2.40 0.42
N LEU A 27 6.49 -2.71 -0.46
CA LEU A 27 5.71 -3.94 -0.35
C LEU A 27 6.73 -5.08 -0.34
N ASN A 28 7.04 -5.61 0.84
CA ASN A 28 7.95 -6.74 0.96
C ASN A 28 7.10 -8.01 0.78
N LEU A 29 6.85 -8.36 -0.48
CA LEU A 29 6.15 -9.60 -0.85
C LEU A 29 7.07 -10.84 -0.75
N ASN A 30 8.30 -10.70 -0.21
CA ASN A 30 9.28 -11.81 -0.18
C ASN A 30 9.00 -12.85 0.90
N THR A 31 7.98 -12.68 1.74
CA THR A 31 7.48 -13.76 2.61
C THR A 31 6.60 -14.71 1.77
N ALA A 32 7.24 -15.49 0.90
CA ALA A 32 6.59 -16.45 0.00
C ALA A 32 5.63 -17.42 0.73
N VAL A 33 5.88 -17.71 2.02
CA VAL A 33 5.00 -18.56 2.84
C VAL A 33 3.64 -17.89 3.14
N ALA A 34 3.58 -16.56 3.22
CA ALA A 34 2.33 -15.84 3.46
C ALA A 34 1.47 -15.78 2.18
N LEU A 35 2.06 -15.44 1.03
CA LEU A 35 1.32 -15.30 -0.24
C LEU A 35 0.76 -16.62 -0.80
N ASN A 36 1.16 -17.77 -0.27
CA ASN A 36 0.62 -19.08 -0.65
C ASN A 36 -0.73 -19.40 -0.02
N THR A 37 -1.25 -18.51 0.83
CA THR A 37 -2.55 -18.65 1.47
C THR A 37 -3.45 -17.48 1.10
N VAL A 38 -4.77 -17.72 1.01
CA VAL A 38 -5.76 -16.66 0.76
C VAL A 38 -5.61 -15.51 1.78
N TYR A 39 -5.37 -15.85 3.05
CA TYR A 39 -5.12 -14.87 4.12
C TYR A 39 -3.88 -14.00 3.88
N GLY A 40 -2.76 -14.56 3.41
CA GLY A 40 -1.60 -13.72 3.15
C GLY A 40 -1.75 -12.86 1.89
N ILE A 41 -2.53 -13.30 0.91
CA ILE A 41 -2.94 -12.46 -0.23
C ILE A 41 -3.84 -11.31 0.22
N GLU A 42 -4.82 -11.55 1.10
CA GLU A 42 -5.66 -10.50 1.67
C GLU A 42 -4.85 -9.48 2.48
N ASN A 43 -3.92 -9.95 3.32
CA ASN A 43 -3.02 -9.07 4.06
C ASN A 43 -2.11 -8.25 3.14
N ALA A 44 -1.51 -8.88 2.13
CA ALA A 44 -0.67 -8.20 1.15
C ALA A 44 -1.46 -7.14 0.35
N TYR A 45 -2.71 -7.44 0.00
CA TYR A 45 -3.62 -6.47 -0.60
C TYR A 45 -3.93 -5.30 0.34
N GLY A 46 -4.17 -5.55 1.63
CA GLY A 46 -4.35 -4.50 2.63
C GLY A 46 -3.14 -3.56 2.73
N VAL A 47 -1.93 -4.12 2.72
CA VAL A 47 -0.67 -3.33 2.68
C VAL A 47 -0.57 -2.54 1.36
N ALA A 48 -0.93 -3.14 0.23
CA ALA A 48 -0.95 -2.48 -1.08
C ALA A 48 -1.91 -1.28 -1.11
N VAL A 49 -3.11 -1.42 -0.53
CA VAL A 49 -4.10 -0.34 -0.42
C VAL A 49 -3.54 0.82 0.42
N ASN A 50 -2.97 0.52 1.58
CA ASN A 50 -2.40 1.55 2.44
C ASN A 50 -1.24 2.28 1.74
N ALA A 51 -0.33 1.53 1.11
CA ALA A 51 0.77 2.07 0.33
C ALA A 51 0.29 2.96 -0.83
N ALA A 52 -0.75 2.54 -1.56
CA ALA A 52 -1.32 3.31 -2.65
C ALA A 52 -2.00 4.60 -2.18
N ASN A 53 -2.68 4.56 -1.03
CA ASN A 53 -3.29 5.75 -0.44
C ASN A 53 -2.23 6.72 0.05
N ALA A 54 -1.17 6.24 0.70
CA ALA A 54 -0.03 7.04 1.11
C ALA A 54 0.64 7.73 -0.10
N TYR A 55 0.84 7.00 -1.21
CA TYR A 55 1.41 7.57 -2.44
C TYR A 55 0.49 8.63 -3.08
N LYS A 56 -0.83 8.41 -3.07
CA LYS A 56 -1.81 9.39 -3.57
C LYS A 56 -1.93 10.65 -2.69
N ALA A 57 -1.59 10.56 -1.41
CA ALA A 57 -1.59 11.68 -0.48
C ALA A 57 -0.37 12.61 -0.66
N LEU A 58 0.66 12.18 -1.40
CA LEU A 58 1.82 13.00 -1.69
C LEU A 58 1.47 14.15 -2.65
N PRO A 59 2.12 15.33 -2.52
CA PRO A 59 1.96 16.42 -3.47
C PRO A 59 2.43 15.98 -4.86
N LEU A 60 1.79 16.50 -5.91
CA LEU A 60 2.20 16.19 -7.29
C LEU A 60 3.58 16.75 -7.58
N CYS A 61 4.40 15.98 -8.30
CA CYS A 61 5.69 16.48 -8.78
C CYS A 61 5.48 17.68 -9.71
N ARG A 62 6.27 18.73 -9.49
CA ARG A 62 6.31 19.88 -10.40
C ARG A 62 6.76 19.41 -11.79
N THR A 63 6.25 20.01 -12.84
CA THR A 63 6.62 19.66 -14.22
C THR A 63 8.14 19.74 -14.39
N GLY A 64 8.75 18.65 -14.86
CA GLY A 64 10.20 18.54 -15.05
C GLY A 64 10.99 18.13 -13.80
N THR A 65 10.37 17.91 -12.64
CA THR A 65 11.04 17.36 -11.46
C THR A 65 10.74 15.88 -11.25
N THR A 66 11.72 15.15 -10.73
CA THR A 66 11.58 13.73 -10.38
C THR A 66 11.49 13.56 -8.86
N PRO A 67 10.86 12.46 -8.40
CA PRO A 67 10.93 12.04 -7.01
C PRO A 67 12.38 11.89 -6.57
N SER A 68 12.71 12.42 -5.41
CA SER A 68 14.03 12.34 -4.78
C SER A 68 13.84 12.27 -3.27
N ALA A 69 14.87 11.83 -2.54
CA ALA A 69 14.90 11.91 -1.08
C ALA A 69 14.64 13.34 -0.57
N THR A 70 14.96 14.37 -1.37
CA THR A 70 14.73 15.79 -1.05
C THR A 70 13.46 16.38 -1.69
N ASN A 71 12.80 15.64 -2.59
CA ASN A 71 11.61 16.09 -3.31
C ASN A 71 10.61 14.93 -3.36
N ILE A 72 9.93 14.71 -2.23
CA ILE A 72 8.95 13.63 -2.08
C ILE A 72 7.65 14.09 -2.75
N CYS A 73 7.40 13.56 -3.94
CA CYS A 73 6.25 13.91 -4.76
C CYS A 73 5.73 12.71 -5.55
N ALA A 74 4.45 12.74 -5.90
CA ALA A 74 3.82 11.71 -6.72
C ALA A 74 3.71 12.15 -8.18
N ARG A 75 4.11 11.27 -9.11
CA ARG A 75 3.85 11.47 -10.54
C ARG A 75 2.42 11.06 -10.88
N ARG A 76 1.68 11.95 -11.57
CA ARG A 76 0.29 11.68 -12.00
C ARG A 76 0.16 10.42 -12.88
N SER A 77 1.11 10.21 -13.78
CA SER A 77 1.16 8.99 -14.63
C SER A 77 1.31 7.70 -13.82
N VAL A 78 2.01 7.75 -12.68
CA VAL A 78 2.14 6.60 -11.77
C VAL A 78 0.84 6.40 -10.99
N ILE A 79 0.17 7.48 -10.55
CA ILE A 79 -1.13 7.39 -9.86
C ILE A 79 -2.17 6.71 -10.76
N GLU A 80 -2.25 7.08 -12.04
CA GLU A 80 -3.20 6.48 -13.00
C GLU A 80 -2.92 4.99 -13.21
N ARG A 81 -1.65 4.62 -13.43
CA ARG A 81 -1.25 3.20 -13.54
C ARG A 81 -1.54 2.42 -12.26
N LEU A 82 -1.30 3.04 -11.10
CA LEU A 82 -1.54 2.45 -9.80
C LEU A 82 -3.04 2.21 -9.57
N GLN A 83 -3.91 3.15 -9.95
CA GLN A 83 -5.36 2.97 -9.86
C GLN A 83 -5.84 1.79 -10.71
N ALA A 84 -5.38 1.69 -11.96
CA ALA A 84 -5.74 0.58 -12.85
C ALA A 84 -5.24 -0.78 -12.30
N ALA A 85 -4.01 -0.83 -11.78
CA ALA A 85 -3.45 -2.04 -11.20
C ALA A 85 -4.15 -2.46 -9.90
N MET A 86 -4.48 -1.50 -9.03
CA MET A 86 -5.22 -1.74 -7.80
C MET A 86 -6.62 -2.29 -8.07
N LEU A 87 -7.31 -1.82 -9.11
CA LEU A 87 -8.63 -2.34 -9.50
C LEU A 87 -8.53 -3.81 -9.93
N LYS A 88 -7.50 -4.16 -10.72
CA LYS A 88 -7.22 -5.56 -11.09
C LYS A 88 -6.87 -6.43 -9.88
N ALA A 89 -6.04 -5.93 -8.97
CA ALA A 89 -5.69 -6.62 -7.73
C ALA A 89 -6.92 -6.87 -6.85
N HIS A 90 -7.80 -5.86 -6.70
CA HIS A 90 -9.04 -5.99 -5.96
C HIS A 90 -9.95 -7.10 -6.53
N LEU A 91 -10.13 -7.13 -7.86
CA LEU A 91 -10.93 -8.17 -8.51
C LEU A 91 -10.31 -9.55 -8.34
N ALA A 92 -9.00 -9.68 -8.51
CA ALA A 92 -8.31 -10.97 -8.37
C ALA A 92 -8.41 -11.52 -6.93
N VAL A 93 -8.21 -10.66 -5.92
CA VAL A 93 -8.30 -11.04 -4.51
C VAL A 93 -9.75 -11.39 -4.13
N ASN A 94 -10.74 -10.60 -4.55
CA ASN A 94 -12.14 -10.92 -4.28
C ASN A 94 -12.59 -12.21 -4.96
N ASN A 95 -12.18 -12.45 -6.21
CA ASN A 95 -12.48 -13.69 -6.91
C ASN A 95 -11.83 -14.90 -6.22
N LEU A 96 -10.58 -14.77 -5.76
CA LEU A 96 -9.92 -15.82 -4.98
C LEU A 96 -10.69 -16.14 -3.68
N VAL A 97 -11.04 -15.11 -2.91
CA VAL A 97 -11.79 -15.26 -1.65
C VAL A 97 -13.18 -15.85 -1.90
N ALA A 98 -13.88 -15.39 -2.94
CA ALA A 98 -15.19 -15.89 -3.32
C ALA A 98 -15.13 -17.36 -3.77
N LEU A 99 -14.13 -17.72 -4.58
CA LEU A 99 -13.92 -19.09 -5.05
C LEU A 99 -13.61 -20.03 -3.88
N GLN A 100 -12.74 -19.63 -2.94
CA GLN A 100 -12.43 -20.41 -1.75
C GLN A 100 -13.67 -20.62 -0.85
N LYS A 101 -14.52 -19.60 -0.71
CA LYS A 101 -15.75 -19.68 0.10
C LYS A 101 -16.82 -20.55 -0.56
N ALA A 102 -16.98 -20.44 -1.87
CA ALA A 102 -17.98 -21.20 -2.61
C ALA A 102 -17.58 -22.68 -2.80
N TYR A 103 -16.28 -22.94 -2.98
CA TYR A 103 -15.75 -24.25 -3.31
C TYR A 103 -14.45 -24.55 -2.54
N PRO A 104 -14.53 -24.86 -1.22
CA PRO A 104 -13.35 -25.02 -0.36
C PRO A 104 -12.45 -26.21 -0.73
N SER A 105 -12.96 -27.16 -1.51
CA SER A 105 -12.28 -28.38 -1.96
C SER A 105 -11.75 -28.29 -3.40
N VAL A 106 -11.97 -27.18 -4.10
CA VAL A 106 -11.46 -26.97 -5.46
C VAL A 106 -10.06 -26.37 -5.40
N ASP A 107 -9.19 -26.80 -6.31
CA ASP A 107 -7.85 -26.26 -6.43
C ASP A 107 -7.89 -24.78 -6.84
N ILE A 108 -7.39 -23.93 -5.94
CA ILE A 108 -7.38 -22.47 -6.09
C ILE A 108 -6.05 -21.92 -6.63
N THR A 109 -5.09 -22.79 -6.99
CA THR A 109 -3.72 -22.40 -7.36
C THR A 109 -3.69 -21.38 -8.50
N ASN A 110 -4.56 -21.53 -9.50
CA ASN A 110 -4.67 -20.58 -10.61
C ASN A 110 -5.15 -19.19 -10.13
N ALA A 111 -6.19 -19.15 -9.30
CA ALA A 111 -6.71 -17.89 -8.75
C ALA A 111 -5.68 -17.23 -7.81
N LEU A 112 -4.95 -18.04 -7.05
CA LEU A 112 -3.94 -17.59 -6.11
C LEU A 112 -2.74 -16.99 -6.86
N SER A 113 -2.26 -17.66 -7.92
CA SER A 113 -1.20 -17.14 -8.79
C SER A 113 -1.61 -15.84 -9.50
N ALA A 114 -2.87 -15.72 -9.94
CA ALA A 114 -3.39 -14.51 -10.55
C ALA A 114 -3.42 -13.33 -9.56
N ALA A 115 -3.83 -13.58 -8.31
CA ALA A 115 -3.82 -12.57 -7.26
C ALA A 115 -2.38 -12.14 -6.90
N GLN A 116 -1.44 -13.10 -6.80
CA GLN A 116 -0.02 -12.81 -6.61
C GLN A 116 0.54 -11.92 -7.72
N ALA A 117 0.31 -12.30 -8.98
CA ALA A 117 0.78 -11.54 -10.14
C ALA A 117 0.23 -10.10 -10.14
N ALA A 118 -1.05 -9.93 -9.80
CA ALA A 118 -1.66 -8.60 -9.71
C ALA A 118 -1.00 -7.73 -8.61
N LEU A 119 -0.70 -8.31 -7.44
CA LEU A 119 -0.01 -7.61 -6.36
C LEU A 119 1.45 -7.26 -6.70
N ILE A 120 2.16 -8.14 -7.41
CA ILE A 120 3.51 -7.86 -7.90
C ILE A 120 3.51 -6.66 -8.86
N VAL A 121 2.52 -6.57 -9.75
CA VAL A 121 2.38 -5.41 -10.66
C VAL A 121 2.17 -4.11 -9.86
N VAL A 122 1.34 -4.14 -8.82
CA VAL A 122 1.15 -2.98 -7.94
C VAL A 122 2.46 -2.57 -7.28
N GLN A 123 3.23 -3.52 -6.75
CA GLN A 123 4.54 -3.26 -6.16
C GLN A 123 5.52 -2.65 -7.17
N GLN A 124 5.57 -3.17 -8.40
CA GLN A 124 6.44 -2.64 -9.46
C GLN A 124 6.08 -1.19 -9.81
N ILE A 125 4.79 -0.85 -9.85
CA ILE A 125 4.33 0.51 -10.13
C ILE A 125 4.71 1.46 -8.98
N LEU A 126 4.54 1.04 -7.73
CA LEU A 126 4.97 1.82 -6.56
C LEU A 126 6.49 2.02 -6.56
N ALA A 127 7.26 0.98 -6.84
CA ALA A 127 8.72 1.06 -6.96
C ALA A 127 9.17 1.95 -8.13
N SER A 128 8.39 2.02 -9.21
CA SER A 128 8.64 2.95 -10.33
C SER A 128 8.33 4.40 -9.96
N GLY A 129 7.38 4.62 -9.05
CA GLY A 129 7.07 5.94 -8.50
C GLY A 129 8.13 6.47 -7.51
N ALA A 130 8.97 5.57 -6.99
CA ALA A 130 10.09 5.93 -6.11
C ALA A 130 11.29 6.55 -6.83
N ARG A 131 11.30 6.52 -8.17
CA ARG A 131 12.45 6.86 -9.02
C ARG A 131 12.14 8.04 -9.94
#